data_AF-A0A2V7U3Z1-F1
#
_entry.id   AF-A0A2V7U3Z1-F1
#
_cell.length_a   1.000
_cell.length_b   1.000
_cell.length_c   1.000
_cell.angle_alpha   90.00
_cell.angle_beta   90.00
_cell.angle_gamma   90.00
#
_symmetry.space_group_name_H-M   'P 1'
#
loop_
_entity.id
_entity.type
_entity.pdbx_description
1 polymer ?
#
loop_
_entity_poly.entity_id
_entity_poly.type
_entity_poly.pdbx_seq_one_letter_code
_entity_poly.pdbx_strand_id
1 'polypeptide(L)' 'MESWLVEREASLRAALEADMGRAAVDAIAEAVDRDLAPYRDRMPARVLEQVRMESLTRRVLEAHGLPRLSLFHL' A
#
# COMPACT_ATOMS: atom_id res chain seq x y z
N MET A 1 6.49 -16.39 -6.02
CA MET A 1 5.76 -15.80 -4.88
C MET A 1 4.55 -16.69 -4.62
N GLU A 2 4.41 -17.22 -3.42
CA GLU A 2 3.30 -18.12 -3.10
C GLU A 2 1.98 -17.33 -3.10
N SER A 3 1.05 -17.69 -4.00
CA SER A 3 -0.19 -16.94 -4.22
C SER A 3 -1.04 -16.77 -2.96
N TRP A 4 -1.04 -17.78 -2.08
CA TRP A 4 -1.79 -17.75 -0.82
C TRP A 4 -1.31 -16.65 0.15
N LEU A 5 -0.02 -16.32 0.16
CA LEU A 5 0.53 -15.29 1.05
C LEU A 5 0.13 -13.89 0.60
N VAL A 6 0.08 -13.66 -0.72
CA VAL A 6 -0.41 -12.41 -1.32
C VAL A 6 -1.90 -12.22 -0.99
N GLU A 7 -2.69 -13.28 -1.10
CA GLU A 7 -4.11 -13.25 -0.73
C GLU A 7 -4.32 -12.96 0.76
N ARG A 8 -3.48 -13.52 1.64
CA ARG A 8 -3.52 -13.25 3.08
C ARG A 8 -3.09 -11.83 3.43
N GLU A 9 -2.04 -11.29 2.80
CA GLU A 9 -1.63 -9.88 2.96
C GLU A 9 -2.77 -8.93 2.51
N ALA A 10 -3.42 -9.22 1.38
CA ALA A 10 -4.54 -8.42 0.90
C ALA A 10 -5.74 -8.44 1.87
N SER A 11 -6.07 -9.62 2.41
CA SER A 11 -7.13 -9.78 3.41
C SER A 11 -6.80 -9.07 4.72
N LEU A 12 -5.54 -9.15 5.16
CA LEU A 12 -5.05 -8.46 6.35
C LEU A 12 -5.12 -6.94 6.16
N ARG A 13 -4.61 -6.42 5.04
CA ARG A 13 -4.69 -4.99 4.71
C ARG A 13 -6.12 -4.47 4.77
N ALA A 14 -7.07 -5.18 4.17
CA ALA A 14 -8.47 -4.77 4.18
C ALA A 14 -9.05 -4.69 5.61
N ALA A 15 -8.66 -5.62 6.50
CA ALA A 15 -9.07 -5.58 7.90
C ALA A 15 -8.44 -4.39 8.65
N LEU A 16 -7.17 -4.07 8.38
CA LEU A 16 -6.49 -2.92 8.97
C LEU A 16 -7.06 -1.59 8.50
N GLU A 17 -7.37 -1.46 7.21
CA GLU A 17 -8.06 -0.28 6.65
C GLU A 17 -9.43 -0.05 7.32
N ALA A 18 -10.16 -1.14 7.62
CA ALA A 18 -11.43 -1.06 8.35
C ALA A 18 -11.22 -0.66 9.82
N ASP A 19 -10.17 -1.15 10.48
CA ASP A 19 -9.83 -0.86 11.87
C ASP A 19 -9.40 0.60 12.09
N MET A 20 -8.48 1.13 11.26
CA MET A 20 -8.03 2.52 11.37
C MET A 20 -9.07 3.55 10.93
N GLY A 21 -10.07 3.11 10.16
CA GLY A 21 -11.15 3.93 9.65
C GLY A 21 -10.76 4.78 8.43
N ARG A 22 -11.79 5.18 7.68
CA ARG A 22 -11.65 5.84 6.37
C ARG A 22 -10.78 7.10 6.41
N ALA A 23 -10.89 7.92 7.46
CA ALA A 23 -10.15 9.17 7.56
C ALA A 23 -8.62 8.94 7.63
N ALA A 24 -8.18 7.90 8.34
CA ALA A 24 -6.76 7.55 8.42
C ALA A 24 -6.26 7.00 7.07
N VAL A 25 -7.06 6.15 6.42
CA VAL A 25 -6.74 5.62 5.07
C VAL A 25 -6.62 6.76 4.07
N ASP A 26 -7.55 7.70 4.07
CA ASP A 26 -7.54 8.87 3.18
C ASP A 26 -6.29 9.75 3.41
N ALA A 27 -5.90 9.96 4.67
CA ALA A 27 -4.69 10.72 5.00
C ALA A 27 -3.41 10.04 4.49
N ILE A 28 -3.32 8.71 4.58
CA ILE A 28 -2.20 7.93 4.03
C ILE A 28 -2.21 8.03 2.50
N ALA A 29 -3.37 7.87 1.86
CA ALA A 29 -3.51 7.97 0.42
C ALA A 29 -3.10 9.37 -0.09
N GLU A 30 -3.53 10.44 0.57
CA GLU A 30 -3.14 11.81 0.21
C GLU A 30 -1.62 12.00 0.35
N ALA A 31 -1.01 11.48 1.43
CA ALA A 31 0.44 11.54 1.60
C ALA A 31 1.18 10.81 0.46
N VAL A 32 0.70 9.62 0.06
CA VAL A 32 1.26 8.89 -1.09
C VAL A 32 1.10 9.70 -2.38
N ASP A 33 -0.08 10.29 -2.61
CA ASP A 33 -0.35 11.07 -3.82
C ASP A 33 0.51 12.34 -3.91
N ARG A 34 0.82 12.99 -2.77
CA ARG A 34 1.77 14.10 -2.69
C ARG A 34 3.19 13.65 -3.03
N ASP A 35 3.62 12.50 -2.51
CA ASP A 35 4.97 11.97 -2.78
C ASP A 35 5.13 11.53 -4.25
N LEU A 36 4.04 11.09 -4.89
CA LEU A 36 4.03 10.69 -6.29
C LEU A 36 3.82 11.85 -7.28
N ALA A 37 3.36 13.02 -6.81
CA ALA A 37 3.12 14.19 -7.66
C ALA A 37 4.30 14.57 -8.58
N PRO A 38 5.57 14.57 -8.12
CA PRO A 38 6.72 14.92 -8.96
C PRO A 38 7.03 13.91 -10.08
N TYR A 39 6.49 12.70 -10.00
CA TYR A 39 6.78 11.59 -10.92
C TYR A 39 5.68 11.39 -11.97
N ARG A 40 4.56 12.12 -11.89
CA ARG A 40 3.40 11.98 -12.79
C ARG A 40 3.78 12.11 -14.27
N ASP A 41 4.69 13.03 -14.61
CA ASP A 41 5.14 13.24 -15.99
C ASP A 41 6.38 12.41 -16.36
N ARG A 42 6.95 11.69 -15.38
CA ARG A 42 8.20 10.92 -15.54
C ARG A 42 7.97 9.42 -15.71
N MET A 43 6.73 8.96 -15.53
CA MET A 43 6.38 7.54 -15.52
C MET A 43 5.05 7.29 -16.24
N PRO A 44 4.88 6.14 -16.92
CA PRO A 44 3.58 5.76 -17.47
C PRO A 44 2.54 5.63 -16.35
N ALA A 45 1.30 6.07 -16.60
CA ALA A 45 0.22 6.05 -15.62
C ALA A 45 0.03 4.69 -14.92
N ARG A 46 0.16 3.58 -15.67
CA ARG A 46 0.09 2.22 -15.11
C ARG A 46 1.15 1.95 -14.04
N VAL A 47 2.35 2.47 -14.23
CA VAL A 47 3.47 2.25 -13.31
C VAL A 47 3.30 3.15 -12.08
N LEU A 48 2.85 4.39 -12.30
CA LEU A 48 2.52 5.30 -11.20
C LEU A 48 1.44 4.70 -10.30
N GLU A 49 0.39 4.12 -10.88
CA GLU A 49 -0.69 3.47 -10.12
C GLU A 49 -0.19 2.24 -9.36
N GLN A 50 0.66 1.43 -9.98
CA GLN A 50 1.27 0.29 -9.29
C GLN A 50 2.09 0.76 -8.07
N VAL A 51 2.94 1.78 -8.23
CA VAL A 51 3.74 2.34 -7.13
C VAL A 51 2.87 2.96 -6.05
N ARG A 52 1.76 3.60 -6.44
CA ARG A 52 0.75 4.13 -5.50
C ARG A 52 0.16 3.02 -4.65
N MET A 53 -0.31 1.94 -5.26
CA MET A 53 -0.90 0.79 -4.57
C MET A 53 0.09 0.08 -3.65
N GLU A 54 1.33 -0.10 -4.10
CA GLU A 54 2.41 -0.68 -3.28
C GLU A 54 2.77 0.22 -2.10
N SER A 55 2.86 1.53 -2.31
CA SER A 55 3.17 2.51 -1.26
C SER A 55 2.05 2.62 -0.22
N LEU A 56 0.80 2.61 -0.66
CA LEU A 56 -0.38 2.59 0.22
C LEU A 56 -0.38 1.33 1.08
N THR A 57 -0.23 0.15 0.46
CA THR A 57 -0.18 -1.14 1.17
C THR A 57 0.92 -1.14 2.22
N ARG A 58 2.12 -0.68 1.84
CA ARG A 58 3.25 -0.60 2.77
C ARG A 58 2.94 0.30 3.96
N ARG A 59 2.43 1.52 3.73
CA ARG A 59 2.15 2.48 4.80
C ARG A 59 1.03 2.04 5.73
N VAL A 60 0.00 1.37 5.21
CA VAL A 60 -1.06 0.77 6.04
C VAL A 60 -0.46 -0.28 6.96
N LEU A 61 0.36 -1.21 6.45
CA LEU A 61 1.01 -2.22 7.28
C LEU A 61 1.96 -1.59 8.32
N GLU A 62 2.79 -0.63 7.91
CA GLU A 62 3.71 0.10 8.79
C GLU A 62 2.98 0.86 9.90
N ALA A 63 1.82 1.46 9.62
CA ALA A 63 1.00 2.14 10.62
C ALA A 63 0.53 1.20 11.75
N HIS A 64 0.44 -0.11 11.47
CA HIS A 64 0.15 -1.15 12.44
C HIS A 64 1.39 -1.91 12.93
N GLY A 65 2.60 -1.41 12.62
CA GLY A 65 3.86 -2.05 13.02
C GLY A 65 4.14 -3.37 12.30
N LEU A 66 3.47 -3.63 11.18
CA LEU A 66 3.59 -4.86 10.42
C LEU A 66 4.52 -4.66 9.22
N PRO A 67 5.45 -5.60 8.98
CA PRO A 67 6.26 -5.59 7.78
C PRO A 67 5.49 -6.21 6.59
N ARG A 68 5.98 -6.00 5.36
CA ARG A 68 5.39 -6.65 4.17
C ARG A 68 5.64 -8.15 4.17
N LEU A 69 4.59 -8.92 4.42
CA LEU A 69 4.64 -10.38 4.51
C LEU A 69 5.11 -11.02 3.20
N SER A 70 4.65 -10.48 2.07
CA SER A 70 5.02 -10.90 0.71
C SER A 70 6.51 -10.78 0.37
N LEU A 71 7.31 -10.07 1.18
CA LEU A 71 8.76 -9.89 0.96
C LEU A 71 9.65 -10.82 1.82
N PHE A 72 9.10 -11.57 2.78
CA PHE A 72 9.88 -12.43 3.69
C PHE A 72 10.31 -13.77 3.10
N HIS A 73 10.07 -14.04 1.81
CA HIS A 73 10.38 -15.32 1.17
C HIS A 73 11.36 -15.16 -0.01
N LEU A 74 12.31 -14.23 0.12
CA LEU A 74 13.44 -14.09 -0.80
C LEU A 74 14.64 -14.94 -0.35
#